data_AF-A0A2U1MPL1-F1
#
_entry.id   AF-A0A2U1MPL1-F1
#
_cell.length_a   1.000
_cell.length_b   1.000
_cell.length_c   1.000
_cell.angle_alpha   90.00
_cell.angle_beta   90.00
_cell.angle_gamma   90.00
#
_symmetry.space_group_name_H-M   'P 1'
#
loop_
_entity.id
_entity.type
_entity.pdbx_description
1 polymer ?
#
loop_
_entity_poly.entity_id
_entity_poly.type
_entity_poly.pdbx_seq_one_letter_code
_entity_poly.pdbx_strand_id
1 'polypeptide(L)'
;MNVRNVELTATERTERMSVINEDNVKKTERTYLEDMELEMKALRDPLTTNQTSLAYISHHLYALDRWLTKYLILHPKGPVLGYCSGHPVYPRACVQMLHTKERWLREQLQLKVNELPVKVLKRSAKPNKGKVHGADEDDENDCAGPGKTIYLYGKW
;
A
#
# COMPACT_ATOMS: atom_id res chain seq x y z
N MET A 1 -9.88 -15.06 -66.95
CA MET A 1 -9.86 -13.64 -66.55
C MET A 1 -8.46 -13.34 -66.03
N ASN A 2 -7.72 -12.48 -66.72
CA ASN A 2 -6.29 -12.27 -66.47
C ASN A 2 -6.10 -11.25 -65.33
N VAL A 3 -5.54 -11.67 -64.20
CA VAL A 3 -5.10 -10.77 -63.13
C VAL A 3 -3.86 -10.01 -63.61
N ARG A 4 -4.01 -8.73 -63.95
CA ARG A 4 -2.88 -7.86 -64.27
C ARG A 4 -2.17 -7.49 -62.98
N ASN A 5 -1.03 -8.11 -62.69
CA ASN A 5 -0.10 -7.58 -61.71
C ASN A 5 0.45 -6.26 -62.26
N VAL A 6 0.12 -5.16 -61.59
CA VAL A 6 0.67 -3.84 -61.89
C VAL A 6 2.08 -3.81 -61.30
N GLU A 7 3.10 -4.08 -62.11
CA GLU A 7 4.49 -3.82 -61.73
C GLU A 7 4.71 -2.30 -61.71
N LEU A 8 4.80 -1.74 -60.50
CA LEU A 8 5.16 -0.34 -60.30
C LEU A 8 6.61 -0.10 -60.75
N THR A 9 6.84 1.02 -61.43
CA THR A 9 8.16 1.41 -61.92
C THR A 9 9.12 1.68 -60.74
N ALA A 10 10.42 1.46 -60.92
CA ALA A 10 11.42 1.60 -59.86
C ALA A 10 11.38 2.97 -59.17
N THR A 11 11.08 4.04 -59.91
CA THR A 11 10.97 5.41 -59.41
C THR A 11 9.74 5.61 -58.51
N GLU A 12 8.57 5.08 -58.87
CA GLU A 12 7.35 5.14 -58.04
C GLU A 12 7.48 4.34 -56.75
N ARG A 13 8.27 3.24 -56.77
CA ARG A 13 8.59 2.47 -55.57
C ARG A 13 9.46 3.28 -54.62
N THR A 14 10.45 4.01 -55.12
CA THR A 14 11.33 4.88 -54.32
C THR A 14 10.57 6.07 -53.73
N GLU A 15 9.73 6.76 -54.50
CA GLU A 15 8.92 7.88 -54.02
C GLU A 15 7.90 7.47 -52.94
N ARG A 16 7.25 6.30 -53.09
CA ARG A 16 6.38 5.79 -52.02
C ARG A 16 7.14 5.44 -50.76
N MET A 17 8.36 4.94 -50.89
CA MET A 17 9.20 4.60 -49.74
C MET A 17 9.68 5.86 -49.00
N SER A 18 9.98 6.94 -49.72
CA SER A 18 10.36 8.22 -49.09
C SER A 18 9.19 8.87 -48.36
N VAL A 19 7.97 8.85 -48.93
CA VAL A 19 6.77 9.38 -48.27
C VAL A 19 6.41 8.57 -47.02
N ILE A 20 6.48 7.23 -47.08
CA ILE A 20 6.24 6.37 -45.91
C ILE A 20 7.26 6.66 -44.80
N ASN A 21 8.52 6.93 -45.15
CA ASN A 21 9.55 7.27 -44.18
C ASN A 21 9.30 8.64 -43.52
N GLU A 22 8.91 9.66 -44.29
CA GLU A 22 8.58 10.99 -43.76
C GLU A 22 7.36 10.99 -42.84
N ASP A 23 6.30 10.26 -43.21
CA ASP A 23 5.10 10.13 -42.39
C ASP A 23 5.39 9.34 -41.10
N ASN A 24 6.28 8.35 -41.15
CA ASN A 24 6.71 7.61 -39.96
C ASN A 24 7.60 8.46 -39.04
N VAL A 25 8.48 9.30 -39.59
CA VAL A 25 9.30 10.25 -38.83
C VAL A 25 8.41 11.28 -38.15
N LYS A 26 7.47 11.91 -38.87
CA LYS A 26 6.51 12.86 -38.29
C LYS A 26 5.62 12.24 -37.21
N LYS A 27 5.25 10.95 -37.38
CA LYS A 27 4.50 10.21 -36.37
C LYS A 27 5.35 9.95 -35.12
N THR A 28 6.63 9.61 -35.30
CA THR A 28 7.56 9.34 -34.20
C THR A 28 7.87 10.62 -33.41
N GLU A 29 8.04 11.76 -34.08
CA GLU A 29 8.22 13.07 -33.43
C GLU A 29 6.99 13.47 -32.61
N ARG A 30 5.78 13.27 -33.14
CA ARG A 30 4.54 13.52 -32.40
C ARG A 30 4.43 12.63 -31.17
N THR A 31 4.69 11.32 -31.31
CA THR A 31 4.67 10.37 -30.18
C THR A 31 5.69 10.75 -29.12
N TYR A 32 6.91 11.16 -29.50
CA TYR A 32 7.93 11.59 -28.54
C TYR A 32 7.51 12.82 -27.73
N LEU A 33 6.88 13.81 -28.37
CA LEU A 33 6.39 15.02 -27.70
C LEU A 33 5.22 14.71 -26.76
N GLU A 34 4.29 13.84 -27.18
CA GLU A 34 3.18 13.38 -26.35
C GLU A 34 3.69 12.60 -25.13
N ASP A 35 4.67 11.72 -25.31
CA ASP A 35 5.29 10.95 -24.22
C ASP A 35 6.01 11.88 -23.23
N MET A 36 6.76 12.87 -23.72
CA MET A 36 7.42 13.86 -22.87
C MET A 36 6.42 14.74 -22.11
N GLU A 37 5.29 15.09 -22.72
CA GLU A 37 4.21 15.84 -22.04
C GLU A 37 3.53 14.99 -20.96
N LEU A 38 3.32 13.69 -21.22
CA LEU A 38 2.76 12.75 -20.26
C LEU A 38 3.71 12.59 -19.06
N GLU A 39 5.00 12.38 -19.30
CA GLU A 39 6.01 12.27 -18.23
C GLU A 39 6.06 13.53 -17.35
N MET A 40 6.00 14.71 -17.98
CA MET A 40 5.98 15.99 -17.28
C MET A 40 4.71 16.19 -16.45
N LYS A 41 3.55 15.71 -16.92
CA LYS A 41 2.29 15.71 -16.17
C LYS A 41 2.37 14.76 -14.97
N ALA A 42 2.92 13.56 -15.13
CA ALA A 42 3.09 12.60 -14.04
C ALA A 42 4.00 13.14 -12.90
N LEU A 43 4.98 14.00 -13.23
CA LEU A 43 5.83 14.69 -12.25
C LEU A 43 5.12 15.85 -11.53
N ARG A 44 4.17 16.52 -12.20
CA ARG A 44 3.46 17.70 -11.68
C ARG A 44 2.16 17.39 -10.98
N ASP A 45 1.51 16.29 -11.35
CA ASP A 45 0.30 15.85 -10.69
C ASP A 45 0.67 15.51 -9.24
N PRO A 46 0.06 16.20 -8.25
CA PRO A 46 0.34 15.89 -6.87
C PRO A 46 0.02 14.43 -6.66
N LEU A 47 1.00 13.68 -6.14
CA LEU A 47 0.84 12.28 -5.75
C LEU A 47 -0.54 12.16 -5.11
N THR A 48 -1.43 11.40 -5.76
CA THR A 48 -2.81 11.26 -5.30
C THR A 48 -2.76 11.00 -3.79
N THR A 49 -3.64 11.60 -2.99
CA THR A 49 -3.61 11.49 -1.51
C THR A 49 -3.41 10.04 -1.01
N ASN A 50 -3.89 9.06 -1.78
CA ASN A 50 -3.73 7.63 -1.52
C ASN A 50 -2.28 7.12 -1.65
N GLN A 51 -1.49 7.71 -2.53
CA GLN A 51 -0.07 7.38 -2.71
C GLN A 51 0.79 7.98 -1.60
N THR A 52 0.44 9.19 -1.15
CA THR A 52 1.05 9.81 0.04
C THR A 52 0.76 8.97 1.29
N SER A 53 -0.48 8.52 1.50
CA SER A 53 -0.82 7.69 2.67
C SER A 53 -0.11 6.33 2.65
N LEU A 54 -0.03 5.65 1.51
CA LEU A 54 0.71 4.38 1.41
C LEU A 54 2.21 4.57 1.69
N ALA A 55 2.81 5.66 1.19
CA ALA A 55 4.21 6.00 1.46
C ALA A 55 4.48 6.19 2.96
N TYR A 56 3.51 6.71 3.73
CA TYR A 56 3.63 6.83 5.17
C TYR A 56 3.33 5.52 5.94
N ILE A 57 2.44 4.67 5.44
CA ILE A 57 2.12 3.36 6.06
C ILE A 57 3.33 2.42 5.98
N SER A 58 3.99 2.38 4.82
CA SER A 58 5.19 1.56 4.58
C SER A 58 6.50 2.28 4.92
N HIS A 59 6.45 3.48 5.51
CA HIS A 59 7.65 4.22 5.86
C HIS A 59 8.42 3.55 7.01
N HIS A 60 9.73 3.36 6.81
CA HIS A 60 10.59 2.73 7.80
C HIS A 60 10.92 3.67 8.99
N LEU A 61 10.94 4.99 8.80
CA LEU A 61 11.24 5.96 9.87
C LEU A 61 10.02 6.60 10.53
N TYR A 62 8.87 6.63 9.86
CA TYR A 62 7.74 7.47 10.27
C TYR A 62 6.49 6.64 10.49
N ALA A 63 5.66 7.06 11.43
CA ALA A 63 4.38 6.47 11.73
C ALA A 63 3.39 7.56 12.08
N LEU A 64 2.14 7.38 11.64
CA LEU A 64 1.04 8.27 11.99
C LEU A 64 0.07 7.50 12.88
N ASP A 65 -0.42 8.17 13.92
CA ASP A 65 -1.36 7.58 14.89
C ASP A 65 -2.62 7.00 14.22
N ARG A 66 -3.18 7.74 13.25
CA ARG A 66 -4.37 7.32 12.48
C ARG A 66 -4.20 5.98 11.75
N TRP A 67 -2.98 5.63 11.36
CA TRP A 67 -2.68 4.46 10.53
C TRP A 67 -2.13 3.28 11.34
N LEU A 68 -2.04 3.42 12.66
CA LEU A 68 -1.66 2.31 13.52
C LEU A 68 -2.79 1.29 13.60
N THR A 69 -2.46 0.04 13.29
CA THR A 69 -3.36 -1.10 13.47
C THR A 69 -3.78 -1.22 14.93
N LYS A 70 -4.91 -1.87 15.19
CA LYS A 70 -5.44 -2.10 16.54
C LYS A 70 -4.45 -2.77 17.52
N TYR A 71 -3.50 -3.54 16.98
CA TYR A 71 -2.41 -4.22 17.68
C TYR A 71 -1.14 -3.38 17.85
N LEU A 72 -1.13 -2.14 17.38
CA LEU A 72 0.01 -1.23 17.50
C LEU A 72 -0.37 -0.05 18.38
N ILE A 73 0.62 0.51 19.08
CA ILE A 73 0.50 1.74 19.87
C ILE A 73 1.76 2.58 19.77
N LEU A 74 1.67 3.85 20.16
CA LEU A 74 2.82 4.72 20.37
C LEU A 74 3.21 4.73 21.85
N HIS A 75 4.38 4.19 22.17
CA HIS A 75 4.92 4.17 23.53
C HIS A 75 6.46 4.20 23.54
N PRO A 76 7.10 5.17 24.24
CA PRO A 76 6.49 6.36 24.85
C PRO A 76 5.91 7.29 23.77
N LYS A 77 5.04 8.23 24.14
CA LYS A 77 4.59 9.29 23.24
C LYS A 77 5.78 10.21 22.94
N GLY A 78 6.52 9.87 21.90
CA GLY A 78 7.73 10.57 21.48
C GLY A 78 7.44 11.98 20.95
N PRO A 79 8.49 12.73 20.58
CA PRO A 79 8.34 14.05 19.99
C PRO A 79 7.58 13.93 18.66
N VAL A 80 6.65 14.87 18.44
CA VAL A 80 5.97 15.02 17.15
C VAL A 80 6.99 15.59 16.17
N LEU A 81 7.28 14.85 15.11
CA LEU A 81 8.23 15.27 14.06
C LEU A 81 7.63 16.31 13.12
N GLY A 82 6.32 16.30 12.97
CA GLY A 82 5.58 17.21 12.10
C GLY A 82 4.13 16.78 11.95
N TYR A 83 3.44 17.40 10.99
CA TYR A 83 2.04 17.10 10.69
C TYR A 83 1.89 16.76 9.21
N CYS A 84 1.25 15.63 8.92
CA CYS A 84 0.86 15.25 7.57
C CYS A 84 -0.66 15.27 7.49
N SER A 85 -1.21 16.13 6.62
CA SER A 85 -2.67 16.27 6.43
C SER A 85 -3.43 16.50 7.76
N GLY A 86 -2.82 17.25 8.68
CA GLY A 86 -3.37 17.54 10.01
C GLY A 86 -3.19 16.45 11.06
N HIS A 87 -2.52 15.33 10.75
CA HIS A 87 -2.23 14.25 11.69
C HIS A 87 -0.78 14.31 12.17
N PRO A 88 -0.51 14.18 13.48
CA PRO A 88 0.85 14.17 14.01
C PRO A 88 1.63 12.95 13.50
N VAL A 89 2.86 13.21 13.07
CA VAL A 89 3.82 12.21 12.61
C VAL A 89 4.82 11.94 13.75
N TYR A 90 5.01 10.66 14.05
CA TYR A 90 5.91 10.17 15.08
C TYR A 90 7.03 9.32 14.47
N PRO A 91 8.18 9.16 15.16
CA PRO A 91 9.18 8.17 14.78
C PRO A 91 8.61 6.76 14.86
N ARG A 92 8.95 5.90 13.90
CA ARG A 92 8.56 4.47 13.91
C ARG A 92 9.15 3.72 15.11
N ALA A 93 10.26 4.19 15.66
CA ALA A 93 10.86 3.65 16.89
C ALA A 93 9.95 3.76 18.12
N CYS A 94 8.97 4.68 18.12
CA CYS A 94 7.98 4.80 19.18
C CYS A 94 6.81 3.82 19.00
N VAL A 95 6.71 3.12 17.86
CA VAL A 95 5.63 2.18 17.59
C VAL A 95 5.96 0.84 18.24
N GLN A 96 5.11 0.42 19.16
CA GLN A 96 5.22 -0.86 19.84
C GLN A 96 4.13 -1.82 19.38
N MET A 97 4.53 -3.09 19.22
CA MET A 97 3.62 -4.18 18.94
C MET A 97 2.96 -4.66 20.22
N LEU A 98 1.66 -4.88 20.13
CA LEU A 98 0.87 -5.47 21.18
C LEU A 98 0.36 -6.84 20.76
N HIS A 99 0.52 -7.80 21.65
CA HIS A 99 0.07 -9.17 21.49
C HIS A 99 -0.77 -9.62 22.69
N THR A 100 -1.57 -10.66 22.46
CA THR A 100 -2.27 -11.35 23.55
C THR A 100 -1.25 -12.10 24.41
N LYS A 101 -1.64 -12.41 25.65
CA LYS A 101 -0.80 -13.20 26.56
C LYS A 101 -0.34 -14.52 25.93
N GLU A 102 -1.20 -15.14 25.14
CA GLU A 102 -0.96 -16.43 24.51
C GLU A 102 0.04 -16.33 23.37
N ARG A 103 -0.07 -15.27 22.56
CA ARG A 103 0.91 -15.01 21.51
C ARG A 103 2.29 -14.71 22.07
N TRP A 104 2.38 -13.94 23.16
CA TRP A 104 3.65 -13.78 23.88
C TRP A 104 4.20 -15.12 24.38
N LEU A 105 3.33 -15.98 24.93
CA LEU A 105 3.73 -17.32 25.38
C LEU A 105 4.26 -18.19 24.23
N ARG A 106 3.65 -18.12 23.04
CA ARG A 106 4.14 -18.82 21.84
C ARG A 106 5.51 -18.32 21.39
N GLU A 107 5.77 -17.03 21.56
CA GLU A 107 7.08 -16.40 21.34
C GLU A 107 8.08 -16.66 22.49
N GLN A 108 7.75 -17.57 23.42
CA GLN A 108 8.54 -17.92 24.61
C GLN A 108 8.77 -16.73 25.57
N LEU A 109 7.89 -15.74 25.51
CA LEU A 109 7.90 -14.58 26.40
C LEU A 109 6.77 -14.70 27.44
N GLN A 110 7.05 -14.28 28.66
CA GLN A 110 6.08 -14.27 29.75
C GLN A 110 5.86 -12.83 30.22
N LEU A 111 4.59 -12.50 30.46
CA LEU A 111 4.21 -11.22 31.05
C LEU A 111 4.73 -11.12 32.48
N LYS A 112 5.07 -9.91 32.92
CA LYS A 112 5.46 -9.67 34.31
C LYS A 112 4.25 -9.90 35.22
N VAL A 113 4.52 -10.39 36.43
CA VAL A 113 3.49 -10.58 37.46
C VAL A 113 2.87 -9.22 37.76
N ASN A 114 1.54 -9.11 37.60
CA ASN A 114 0.72 -7.88 37.74
C ASN A 114 0.81 -6.86 36.58
N GLU A 115 1.25 -7.27 35.41
CA GLU A 115 1.22 -6.41 34.22
C GLU A 115 -0.23 -6.16 33.75
N LEU A 116 -0.60 -4.88 33.65
CA LEU A 116 -1.92 -4.48 33.18
C LEU A 116 -1.96 -4.44 31.64
N PRO A 117 -3.09 -4.82 31.01
CA PRO A 117 -3.23 -4.73 29.56
C PRO A 117 -3.21 -3.27 29.11
N VAL A 118 -2.40 -2.95 28.10
CA VAL A 118 -2.34 -1.57 27.58
C VAL A 118 -3.62 -1.22 26.83
N LYS A 119 -4.16 -2.20 26.11
CA LYS A 119 -5.31 -1.98 25.24
C LYS A 119 -6.26 -3.15 25.37
N VAL A 120 -7.50 -2.82 25.68
CA VAL A 120 -8.58 -3.77 25.85
C VAL A 120 -9.55 -3.59 24.69
N LEU A 121 -9.73 -4.62 23.87
CA LEU A 121 -10.61 -4.58 22.71
C LEU A 121 -11.81 -5.49 22.96
N LYS A 122 -13.01 -4.94 22.82
CA LYS A 122 -14.25 -5.73 22.85
C LYS A 122 -14.59 -6.19 21.45
N ARG A 123 -14.67 -7.50 21.21
CA ARG A 123 -15.21 -8.01 19.94
C ARG A 123 -16.73 -7.86 19.97
N SER A 124 -17.27 -7.06 19.07
CA SER A 124 -18.71 -7.05 18.83
C SER A 124 -19.11 -8.38 18.20
N ALA A 125 -19.97 -9.16 18.88
CA ALA A 125 -20.57 -10.35 18.32
C ALA A 125 -21.61 -9.95 17.27
N LYS A 126 -21.18 -9.63 16.05
CA LYS A 126 -22.10 -9.57 14.91
C LYS A 126 -22.43 -11.02 14.53
N PRO A 127 -23.71 -11.43 14.49
CA PRO A 127 -24.07 -12.74 13.93
C PRO A 127 -23.80 -12.69 12.42
N ASN A 128 -22.65 -13.23 12.00
CA ASN A 128 -22.33 -13.34 10.59
C ASN A 128 -23.13 -14.50 9.99
N LYS A 129 -24.23 -14.19 9.27
CA LYS A 129 -24.85 -15.15 8.36
C LYS A 129 -23.87 -15.38 7.20
N GLY A 130 -23.15 -16.49 7.29
CA GLY A 130 -22.54 -17.24 6.18
C GLY A 130 -21.85 -16.45 5.07
N LYS A 131 -20.54 -16.26 5.20
CA LYS A 131 -19.63 -16.25 4.05
C LYS A 131 -18.34 -16.98 4.42
N VAL A 132 -18.20 -18.18 3.87
CA VAL A 132 -16.95 -18.96 3.81
C VAL A 132 -16.12 -18.39 2.67
N HIS A 133 -15.07 -17.64 2.99
CA HIS A 133 -13.89 -17.32 2.19
C HIS A 133 -12.76 -17.42 3.23
N GLY A 134 -11.83 -18.36 3.22
CA GLY A 134 -10.96 -18.78 2.14
C GLY A 134 -9.53 -18.40 2.57
N ALA A 135 -8.80 -19.39 3.11
CA ALA A 135 -7.35 -19.39 3.36
C ALA A 135 -6.74 -18.17 4.09
N ASP A 136 -6.78 -18.22 5.42
CA ASP A 136 -5.68 -17.87 6.33
C ASP A 136 -6.01 -18.58 7.65
N GLU A 137 -5.40 -19.75 7.87
CA GLU A 137 -5.55 -20.55 9.09
C GLU A 137 -4.73 -19.94 10.23
N ASP A 138 -5.23 -18.84 10.75
CA ASP A 138 -4.91 -18.31 12.07
C ASP A 138 -6.16 -17.66 12.67
N ASP A 139 -7.29 -18.39 12.64
CA ASP A 139 -8.36 -18.20 13.63
C ASP A 139 -7.83 -18.71 14.97
N GLU A 140 -6.85 -17.98 15.52
CA GLU A 140 -6.59 -17.99 16.94
C GLU A 140 -7.94 -17.69 17.59
N ASN A 141 -8.53 -18.73 18.17
CA ASN A 141 -9.38 -18.59 19.32
C ASN A 141 -8.52 -17.98 20.44
N ASP A 142 -8.11 -16.70 20.26
CA ASP A 142 -7.56 -15.82 21.27
C ASP A 142 -8.46 -16.03 22.47
N CYS A 143 -7.94 -16.63 23.54
CA CYS A 143 -8.68 -16.97 24.73
C CYS A 143 -9.45 -15.75 25.18
N ALA A 144 -10.72 -15.76 24.78
CA ALA A 144 -11.66 -14.75 25.12
C ALA A 144 -11.82 -14.92 26.62
N GLY A 145 -11.17 -14.05 27.38
CA GLY A 145 -11.60 -13.81 28.76
C GLY A 145 -13.12 -13.62 28.77
N PRO A 146 -13.79 -13.91 29.90
CA PRO A 146 -15.25 -13.91 29.99
C PRO A 146 -15.85 -12.70 29.27
N GLY A 147 -16.53 -12.94 28.15
CA GLY A 147 -17.16 -11.89 27.33
C GLY A 147 -16.46 -11.41 26.05
N LYS A 148 -15.68 -12.25 25.33
CA LYS A 148 -15.08 -11.90 24.00
C LYS A 148 -14.22 -10.63 24.02
N THR A 149 -13.58 -10.39 25.16
CA THR A 149 -12.68 -9.25 25.35
C THR A 149 -11.24 -9.71 25.12
N ILE A 150 -10.52 -8.99 24.26
CA ILE A 150 -9.11 -9.23 23.94
C ILE A 150 -8.28 -8.26 24.77
N TYR A 151 -7.34 -8.80 25.53
CA TYR A 151 -6.36 -8.04 26.32
C TYR A 151 -5.03 -8.05 25.59
N LEU A 152 -4.54 -6.87 25.23
CA LEU A 152 -3.28 -6.70 24.52
C LEU A 152 -2.21 -6.11 25.44
N TYR A 153 -1.03 -6.73 25.39
CA TYR A 153 0.17 -6.42 26.16
C TYR A 153 1.31 -6.12 25.20
N GLY A 154 2.19 -5.22 25.56
CA GLY A 154 3.35 -4.87 24.75
C GLY A 154 4.63 -5.39 25.38
N LYS A 155 5.74 -5.19 24.69
CA LYS A 155 7.07 -5.54 25.18
C LYS A 155 7.76 -4.27 25.69
N TRP A 156 7.92 -4.14 27.01
CA TRP A 156 8.64 -3.03 27.64
C TRP A 156 9.45 -3.44 28.89
#